data_AF-F3FPH2-F1
#
_entry.id   AF-F3FPH2-F1
#
_cell.length_a   1.000
_cell.length_b   1.000
_cell.length_c   1.000
_cell.angle_alpha   90.00
_cell.angle_beta   90.00
_cell.angle_gamma   90.00
#
_symmetry.space_group_name_H-M   'P 1'
#
loop_
_entity.id
_entity.type
_entity.pdbx_description
1 polymer ?
#
loop_
_entity_poly.entity_id
_entity_poly.type
_entity_poly.pdbx_seq_one_letter_code
_entity_poly.pdbx_strand_id
1 'polypeptide(L)'
;TINRLILDEGNLARASLVVAAWALYLKGVDENGATYKIPDPRAEFCQALVADDALITQRLLAVEEIFGSAIPKSAAFVAAFEQNLDDLRTLGVSGTLEKLLVAKA
;
A
#
# COMPACT_ATOMS: atom_id res chain seq x y z
N THR A 1 -8.93 -12.24 -1.32
CA THR A 1 -8.99 -11.92 0.12
C THR A 1 -9.48 -10.51 0.40
N ILE A 2 -8.85 -9.45 -0.14
CA ILE A 2 -9.25 -8.05 0.13
C ILE A 2 -10.72 -7.78 -0.22
N ASN A 3 -11.19 -8.14 -1.42
CA ASN A 3 -12.60 -7.96 -1.79
C ASN A 3 -13.58 -8.65 -0.82
N ARG A 4 -13.17 -9.79 -0.24
CA ARG A 4 -13.97 -10.50 0.75
C ARG A 4 -13.98 -9.76 2.10
N LEU A 5 -12.84 -9.24 2.53
CA LEU A 5 -12.76 -8.41 3.75
C LEU A 5 -13.55 -7.10 3.61
N ILE A 6 -13.59 -6.50 2.41
CA ILE A 6 -14.41 -5.30 2.15
C ILE A 6 -15.91 -5.63 2.29
N LEU A 7 -16.33 -6.79 1.77
CA LEU A 7 -17.72 -7.24 1.88
C LEU A 7 -18.12 -7.64 3.31
N ASP A 8 -17.19 -8.28 4.02
CA ASP A 8 -17.42 -8.82 5.36
C ASP A 8 -17.08 -7.80 6.48
N GLU A 9 -16.74 -6.55 6.14
CA GLU A 9 -16.23 -5.51 7.05
C GLU A 9 -15.11 -6.01 7.98
N GLY A 10 -14.25 -6.87 7.44
CA GLY A 10 -13.15 -7.50 8.17
C GLY A 10 -11.99 -6.54 8.45
N ASN A 11 -10.90 -7.05 9.03
CA ASN A 11 -9.74 -6.22 9.34
C ASN A 11 -8.97 -5.83 8.06
N LEU A 12 -9.31 -4.65 7.52
CA LEU A 12 -8.69 -4.09 6.32
C LEU A 12 -7.26 -3.58 6.58
N ALA A 13 -6.93 -3.18 7.81
CA ALA A 13 -5.65 -2.58 8.15
C ALA A 13 -4.45 -3.47 7.83
N ARG A 14 -4.55 -4.78 8.06
CA ARG A 14 -3.47 -5.72 7.69
C ARG A 14 -3.36 -5.92 6.19
N ALA A 15 -4.49 -5.94 5.50
CA ALA A 15 -4.52 -6.19 4.07
C ALA A 15 -4.08 -4.95 3.28
N SER A 16 -4.44 -3.75 3.73
CA SER A 16 -3.99 -2.49 3.14
C SER A 16 -2.49 -2.25 3.38
N LEU A 17 -1.93 -2.73 4.50
CA LEU A 17 -0.48 -2.63 4.75
C LEU A 17 0.34 -3.35 3.66
N VAL A 18 -0.13 -4.50 3.16
CA VAL A 18 0.55 -5.21 2.07
C VAL A 18 0.63 -4.35 0.82
N VAL A 19 -0.46 -3.66 0.47
CA VAL A 19 -0.52 -2.80 -0.71
C VAL A 19 0.31 -1.52 -0.51
N ALA A 20 0.28 -0.94 0.70
CA ALA A 20 1.09 0.22 1.05
C ALA A 20 2.59 -0.08 1.02
N ALA A 21 3.00 -1.25 1.54
CA ALA A 21 4.38 -1.72 1.48
C ALA A 21 4.84 -1.94 0.04
N TRP A 22 3.98 -2.50 -0.82
CA TRP A 22 4.29 -2.62 -2.24
C TRP A 22 4.45 -1.25 -2.93
N ALA A 23 3.60 -0.28 -2.60
CA ALA A 23 3.72 1.08 -3.12
C ALA A 23 5.06 1.73 -2.77
N LEU A 24 5.50 1.58 -1.51
CA LEU A 24 6.80 2.10 -1.06
C LEU A 24 7.96 1.33 -1.71
N TYR A 25 7.85 0.00 -1.79
CA TYR A 25 8.84 -0.86 -2.43
C TYR A 25 9.08 -0.49 -3.91
N LEU A 26 8.03 -0.13 -4.64
CA LEU A 26 8.15 0.29 -6.04
C LEU A 26 9.03 1.53 -6.23
N LYS A 27 9.27 2.35 -5.19
CA LYS A 27 10.21 3.47 -5.25
C LYS A 27 11.68 3.02 -5.43
N GLY A 28 11.99 1.75 -5.19
CA GLY A 28 13.31 1.18 -5.48
C GLY A 28 14.40 1.58 -4.50
N VAL A 29 14.04 2.04 -3.31
CA VAL A 29 14.97 2.45 -2.25
C VAL A 29 14.52 1.82 -0.93
N ASP A 30 15.43 1.24 -0.17
CA ASP A 30 15.13 0.68 1.16
C ASP A 30 15.31 1.71 2.28
N GLU A 31 15.04 1.30 3.52
CA GLU A 31 15.15 2.18 4.70
C GLU A 31 16.60 2.60 5.02
N ASN A 32 17.60 1.90 4.47
CA ASN A 32 19.02 2.26 4.60
C ASN A 32 19.50 3.17 3.46
N GLY A 33 18.60 3.55 2.54
CA GLY A 33 18.93 4.33 1.35
C GLY A 33 19.56 3.51 0.22
N ALA A 34 19.59 2.18 0.31
CA ALA A 34 20.12 1.34 -0.75
C ALA A 34 19.11 1.22 -1.90
N THR A 35 19.59 1.47 -3.11
CA THR A 35 18.75 1.39 -4.32
C THR A 35 18.72 -0.04 -4.86
N TYR A 36 17.57 -0.50 -5.33
CA TYR A 36 17.39 -1.80 -5.98
C TYR A 36 16.51 -1.71 -7.22
N LYS A 37 16.60 -2.73 -8.07
CA LYS A 37 15.74 -2.88 -9.24
C LYS A 37 14.50 -3.68 -8.88
N ILE A 38 13.37 -3.33 -9.49
CA ILE A 38 12.11 -4.05 -9.34
C ILE A 38 12.08 -5.21 -10.34
N PRO A 39 12.09 -6.48 -9.90
CA PRO A 39 12.04 -7.64 -10.79
C PRO A 39 10.58 -7.93 -11.18
N ASP A 40 9.93 -6.98 -11.86
CA ASP A 40 8.56 -7.06 -12.33
C ASP A 40 8.52 -6.82 -13.86
N PRO A 41 7.82 -7.65 -14.66
CA PRO A 41 7.69 -7.43 -16.10
C PRO A 41 7.03 -6.09 -16.47
N ARG A 42 6.28 -5.48 -15.54
CA ARG A 42 5.64 -4.17 -15.66
C ARG A 42 6.30 -3.13 -14.75
N ALA A 43 7.57 -3.30 -14.39
CA ALA A 43 8.28 -2.43 -13.45
C ALA A 43 8.13 -0.93 -13.81
N GLU A 44 8.45 -0.51 -15.04
CA GLU A 44 8.36 0.90 -15.45
C GLU A 44 6.95 1.48 -15.25
N PHE A 45 5.92 0.71 -15.63
CA PHE A 45 4.53 1.09 -15.43
C PHE A 45 4.21 1.25 -13.94
N CYS A 46 4.54 0.26 -13.11
CA CYS A 46 4.26 0.30 -11.68
C CYS A 46 5.04 1.42 -10.96
N GLN A 47 6.30 1.66 -11.35
CA GLN A 47 7.12 2.74 -10.79
C GLN A 47 6.57 4.12 -11.14
N ALA A 48 6.01 4.31 -12.35
CA ALA A 48 5.36 5.56 -12.73
C ALA A 48 4.13 5.90 -11.87
N LEU A 49 3.44 4.89 -11.33
CA LEU A 49 2.28 5.08 -10.44
C LEU A 49 2.68 5.67 -9.09
N VAL A 50 3.91 5.40 -8.63
CA VAL A 50 4.42 5.81 -7.31
C VAL A 50 5.42 6.97 -7.39
N ALA A 51 5.63 7.54 -8.58
CA ALA A 51 6.59 8.61 -8.80
C ALA A 51 6.20 9.94 -8.13
N ASP A 52 4.91 10.18 -7.93
CA ASP A 52 4.38 11.36 -7.25
C ASP A 52 3.72 10.92 -5.93
N ASP A 53 4.33 11.31 -4.81
CA ASP A 53 3.91 10.89 -3.48
C ASP A 53 2.48 11.34 -3.13
N ALA A 54 1.99 12.44 -3.71
CA ALA A 54 0.65 12.96 -3.48
C ALA A 54 -0.42 12.21 -4.29
N LEU A 55 -0.02 11.53 -5.37
CA LEU A 55 -0.94 10.86 -6.29
C LEU A 55 -0.89 9.34 -6.20
N ILE A 56 -0.06 8.75 -5.32
CA ILE A 56 0.09 7.29 -5.19
C ILE A 56 -1.26 6.62 -4.98
N THR A 57 -2.06 7.06 -4.00
CA THR A 57 -3.34 6.43 -3.68
C THR A 57 -4.25 6.41 -4.91
N GLN A 58 -4.39 7.56 -5.58
CA GLN A 58 -5.25 7.70 -6.75
C GLN A 58 -4.75 6.86 -7.92
N ARG A 59 -3.45 6.92 -8.24
CA ARG A 59 -2.88 6.26 -9.42
C ARG A 59 -2.77 4.76 -9.24
N LEU A 60 -2.25 4.32 -8.10
CA LEU A 60 -1.98 2.91 -7.84
C LEU A 60 -3.28 2.12 -7.68
N LEU A 61 -4.20 2.57 -6.82
CA LEU A 61 -5.44 1.84 -6.56
C LEU A 61 -6.44 1.89 -7.72
N ALA A 62 -6.27 2.82 -8.67
CA ALA A 62 -7.09 2.90 -9.88
C ALA A 62 -6.69 1.88 -10.96
N VAL A 63 -5.59 1.14 -10.80
CA VAL A 63 -5.22 0.10 -11.76
C VAL A 63 -6.14 -1.11 -11.62
N GLU A 64 -7.22 -1.11 -12.38
CA GLU A 64 -8.27 -2.12 -12.32
C GLU A 64 -7.75 -3.54 -12.62
N GLU A 65 -6.77 -3.69 -13.51
CA GLU A 65 -6.15 -4.99 -13.79
C GLU A 65 -5.43 -5.62 -12.59
N ILE A 66 -5.02 -4.79 -11.61
CA ILE A 66 -4.30 -5.25 -10.41
C ILE A 66 -5.26 -5.35 -9.22
N PHE A 67 -6.06 -4.30 -9.00
CA PHE A 67 -6.87 -4.15 -7.80
C PHE A 67 -8.38 -4.36 -8.00
N GLY A 68 -8.82 -4.50 -9.25
CA GLY A 68 -10.23 -4.52 -9.61
C GLY A 68 -10.94 -3.20 -9.30
N SER A 69 -12.27 -3.20 -9.38
CA SER A 69 -13.08 -2.00 -9.20
C SER A 69 -13.62 -1.79 -7.77
N ALA A 70 -13.50 -2.80 -6.90
CA ALA A 70 -14.03 -2.73 -5.53
C ALA A 70 -13.11 -1.98 -4.57
N ILE A 71 -11.80 -2.19 -4.67
CA ILE A 71 -10.77 -1.57 -3.83
C ILE A 71 -10.81 -0.04 -3.90
N PRO A 72 -10.72 0.62 -5.08
CA PRO A 72 -10.71 2.08 -5.15
C PRO A 72 -12.04 2.73 -4.72
N LYS A 73 -13.14 1.95 -4.67
CA LYS A 73 -14.46 2.44 -4.21
C LYS A 73 -14.68 2.27 -2.72
N SER A 74 -13.85 1.50 -2.02
CA SER A 74 -13.97 1.28 -0.59
C SER A 74 -13.24 2.39 0.17
N ALA A 75 -13.99 3.38 0.65
CA ALA A 75 -13.44 4.48 1.45
C ALA A 75 -12.67 3.98 2.68
N ALA A 76 -13.15 2.92 3.33
CA ALA A 76 -12.48 2.29 4.47
C ALA A 76 -11.13 1.67 4.08
N PHE A 77 -11.04 0.99 2.93
CA PHE A 77 -9.77 0.45 2.45
C PHE A 77 -8.79 1.55 2.05
N VAL A 78 -9.28 2.57 1.34
CA VAL A 78 -8.46 3.71 0.90
C VAL A 78 -7.85 4.43 2.11
N ALA A 79 -8.66 4.75 3.13
CA ALA A 79 -8.17 5.37 4.35
C ALA A 79 -7.14 4.48 5.08
N ALA A 80 -7.40 3.16 5.16
CA ALA A 80 -6.46 2.22 5.75
C ALA A 80 -5.16 2.06 4.95
N PHE A 81 -5.20 2.24 3.63
CA PHE A 81 -4.01 2.24 2.78
C PHE A 81 -3.18 3.52 2.99
N GLU A 82 -3.84 4.68 2.97
CA GLU A 82 -3.18 5.98 3.18
C GLU A 82 -2.50 6.06 4.54
N GLN A 83 -3.19 5.61 5.60
CA GLN A 83 -2.61 5.60 6.94
C GLN A 83 -1.39 4.69 7.04
N ASN A 84 -1.44 3.48 6.46
CA ASN A 84 -0.30 2.57 6.49
C ASN A 84 0.86 3.07 5.62
N LEU A 85 0.58 3.74 4.50
CA LEU A 85 1.62 4.34 3.66
C LEU A 85 2.33 5.48 4.40
N ASP A 86 1.58 6.32 5.11
CA ASP A 86 2.13 7.36 5.97
C ASP A 86 2.94 6.78 7.13
N ASP A 87 2.42 5.76 7.80
CA ASP A 87 3.13 5.07 8.89
C ASP A 87 4.44 4.46 8.40
N LEU A 88 4.45 3.80 7.23
CA LEU A 88 5.68 3.24 6.65
C LEU A 88 6.72 4.32 6.34
N ARG A 89 6.29 5.49 5.89
CA ARG A 89 7.20 6.61 5.58
C ARG A 89 7.75 7.30 6.81
N THR A 90 6.98 7.36 7.89
CA THR A 90 7.30 8.14 9.10
C THR A 90 7.91 7.28 10.21
N LEU A 91 7.45 6.05 10.38
CA LEU A 91 7.84 5.12 11.45
C LEU A 91 8.75 3.99 10.96
N GLY A 92 8.86 3.81 9.64
CA GLY A 92 9.46 2.62 9.05
C GLY A 92 8.63 1.35 9.27
N VAL A 93 9.12 0.23 8.73
CA VAL A 93 8.43 -1.06 8.75
C VAL A 93 8.20 -1.54 10.19
N SER A 94 9.23 -1.54 11.04
CA SER A 94 9.13 -2.03 12.41
C SER A 94 8.11 -1.23 13.23
N GLY A 95 8.19 0.11 13.20
CA GLY A 95 7.25 0.96 13.93
C GLY A 95 5.81 0.85 13.43
N THR A 96 5.63 0.68 12.11
CA THR A 96 4.31 0.44 11.52
C THR A 96 3.72 -0.89 12.00
N LEU A 97 4.53 -1.96 12.04
CA LEU A 97 4.08 -3.26 12.50
C LEU A 97 3.70 -3.24 13.99
N GLU A 98 4.50 -2.58 14.84
CA GLU A 98 4.19 -2.40 16.26
C GLU A 98 2.85 -1.68 16.44
N LYS A 99 2.65 -0.55 15.76
CA LYS A 99 1.38 0.21 15.80
C LYS A 99 0.20 -0.65 15.34
N LEU A 100 0.35 -1.39 14.25
CA LEU A 100 -0.70 -2.25 13.70
C LEU A 100 -1.06 -3.43 14.63
N LEU A 101 -0.09 -3.96 15.38
CA LEU A 101 -0.31 -5.03 16.35
C LEU A 101 -1.04 -4.53 17.59
N VAL A 102 -0.73 -3.31 18.06
CA VAL A 102 -1.39 -2.68 19.21
C VAL A 102 -2.82 -2.25 18.90
N ALA A 103 -3.10 -1.77 17.67
CA ALA A 103 -4.45 -1.41 17.24
C ALA A 103 -5.45 -2.60 17.19
N LYS A 104 -4.98 -3.82 17.48
CA LYS A 104 -5.79 -5.05 17.54
C LYS A 104 -5.96 -5.59 18.97
N ALA A 105 -5.55 -4.84 20.00
CA ALA A 105 -5.85 -5.08 21.41
C ALA A 105 -7.02 -4.21 21.86
#